data_AF-A0A351SCY8-F1
#
_entry.id   AF-A0A351SCY8-F1
#
_cell.length_a   1.000
_cell.length_b   1.000
_cell.length_c   1.000
_cell.angle_alpha   90.00
_cell.angle_beta   90.00
_cell.angle_gamma   90.00
#
_symmetry.space_group_name_H-M   'P 1'
#
loop_
_entity.id
_entity.type
_entity.pdbx_description
1 polymer ?
#
loop_
_entity_poly.entity_id
_entity_poly.type
_entity_poly.pdbx_seq_one_letter_code
_entity_poly.pdbx_strand_id
1 'polypeptide(L)'
;RIKDIKGMAVQLSQQVLAQSEVTIQQGNQSLVYLSAQLFFLLVISSVALMAIYNNLTSRISTVRDTLSQSIEQQDLTLAIESNGSDEIAGIARGIKQYTGWMKSLVADVQEMSCQLDQQIR
;
A
#
# COMPACT_ATOMS: atom_id res chain seq x y z
N ARG A 1 -50.15 -1.88 -56.34
CA ARG A 1 -49.93 -0.63 -55.55
C ARG A 1 -50.09 -0.86 -54.04
N ILE A 2 -51.30 -1.09 -53.50
CA ILE A 2 -51.47 -1.28 -52.04
C ILE A 2 -50.72 -2.53 -51.52
N LYS A 3 -50.76 -3.63 -52.27
CA LYS A 3 -50.03 -4.86 -51.93
C LYS A 3 -48.51 -4.65 -51.89
N ASP A 4 -47.98 -3.88 -52.84
CA ASP A 4 -46.55 -3.57 -52.93
C ASP A 4 -46.12 -2.64 -51.80
N ILE A 5 -46.95 -1.66 -51.44
CA ILE A 5 -46.72 -0.77 -50.28
C ILE A 5 -46.71 -1.57 -48.97
N LYS A 6 -47.64 -2.52 -48.80
CA LYS A 6 -47.62 -3.43 -47.64
C LYS A 6 -46.38 -4.32 -47.62
N GLY A 7 -45.95 -4.84 -48.78
CA GLY A 7 -44.72 -5.62 -48.91
C GLY A 7 -43.48 -4.82 -48.51
N MET A 8 -43.38 -3.58 -48.99
CA MET A 8 -42.29 -2.67 -48.63
C MET A 8 -42.30 -2.31 -47.14
N ALA A 9 -43.47 -2.05 -46.55
CA ALA A 9 -43.59 -1.78 -45.12
C ALA A 9 -43.15 -2.96 -44.25
N VAL A 10 -43.48 -4.19 -44.65
CA VAL A 10 -43.04 -5.42 -43.95
C VAL A 10 -41.53 -5.60 -44.07
N GLN A 11 -40.96 -5.42 -45.26
CA GLN A 11 -39.51 -5.51 -45.48
C GLN A 11 -38.74 -4.47 -44.67
N LEU A 12 -39.21 -3.22 -44.66
CA LEU A 12 -38.61 -2.15 -43.85
C LEU A 12 -38.68 -2.48 -42.36
N SER A 13 -39.82 -2.97 -41.87
CA SER A 13 -39.98 -3.38 -40.47
C SER A 13 -39.02 -4.51 -40.09
N GLN A 14 -38.84 -5.50 -40.96
CA GLN A 14 -37.91 -6.61 -40.72
C GLN A 14 -36.46 -6.13 -40.72
N GLN A 15 -36.11 -5.21 -41.62
CA GLN A 15 -34.76 -4.64 -41.69
C GLN A 15 -34.43 -3.80 -40.44
N VAL A 16 -35.38 -3.00 -39.94
CA VAL A 16 -35.22 -2.22 -38.71
C VAL A 16 -35.04 -3.14 -37.50
N LEU A 17 -35.82 -4.22 -37.40
CA LEU A 17 -35.69 -5.17 -36.30
C LEU A 17 -34.33 -5.89 -36.34
N ALA A 18 -33.90 -6.36 -37.50
CA ALA A 18 -32.61 -7.03 -37.66
C ALA A 18 -31.44 -6.08 -37.33
N GLN A 19 -31.49 -4.83 -37.79
CA GLN A 19 -30.45 -3.84 -37.49
C GLN A 19 -30.45 -3.41 -36.01
N SER A 20 -31.63 -3.32 -35.40
CA SER A 20 -31.79 -3.06 -33.97
C SER A 20 -31.18 -4.19 -33.13
N GLU A 21 -31.46 -5.45 -33.48
CA GLU A 21 -30.91 -6.61 -32.77
C GLU A 21 -29.39 -6.65 -32.85
N VAL A 22 -28.80 -6.39 -34.03
CA VAL A 22 -27.34 -6.29 -34.19
C VAL A 22 -26.77 -5.14 -33.36
N THR A 23 -27.42 -3.98 -33.35
CA THR A 23 -26.97 -2.81 -32.58
C THR A 23 -27.01 -3.07 -31.08
N ILE A 24 -28.08 -3.70 -30.58
CA ILE A 24 -28.23 -4.09 -29.18
C ILE A 24 -27.18 -5.14 -28.79
N GLN A 25 -26.96 -6.15 -29.63
CA GLN A 25 -25.95 -7.18 -29.37
C GLN A 25 -24.54 -6.57 -29.31
N GLN A 26 -24.18 -5.69 -30.25
CA GLN A 26 -22.90 -4.98 -30.24
C GLN A 26 -22.75 -4.07 -29.02
N GLY A 27 -23.81 -3.37 -28.63
CA GLY A 27 -23.85 -2.54 -27.42
C GLY A 27 -23.62 -3.38 -26.16
N ASN A 28 -24.31 -4.51 -26.03
CA ASN A 28 -24.17 -5.42 -24.89
C ASN A 28 -22.76 -6.02 -24.82
N GLN A 29 -22.19 -6.46 -25.94
CA GLN A 29 -20.81 -6.95 -25.99
C GLN A 29 -19.82 -5.85 -25.56
N SER A 30 -20.01 -4.63 -26.05
CA SER A 30 -19.16 -3.49 -25.68
C SER A 30 -19.23 -3.18 -24.17
N LEU A 31 -20.42 -3.23 -23.57
CA LEU A 31 -20.60 -3.06 -22.12
C LEU A 31 -19.96 -4.18 -21.31
N VAL A 32 -20.03 -5.43 -21.79
CA VAL A 32 -19.34 -6.56 -21.15
C VAL A 32 -17.82 -6.37 -21.19
N TYR A 33 -17.25 -5.95 -22.32
CA TYR A 33 -15.82 -5.67 -22.40
C TYR A 33 -15.38 -4.52 -21.49
N LEU A 34 -16.14 -3.41 -21.46
CA LEU A 34 -15.84 -2.27 -20.59
C LEU A 34 -15.92 -2.65 -19.11
N SER A 35 -16.95 -3.38 -18.70
CA SER A 35 -17.09 -3.84 -17.30
C SER A 35 -15.97 -4.80 -16.90
N ALA A 36 -15.56 -5.72 -17.78
CA ALA A 36 -14.42 -6.59 -17.54
C ALA A 36 -13.11 -5.80 -17.36
N GLN A 37 -12.84 -4.80 -18.19
CA GLN A 37 -11.65 -3.95 -18.07
C GLN A 37 -11.63 -3.17 -16.74
N LEU A 38 -12.77 -2.58 -16.36
CA LEU A 38 -12.89 -1.88 -15.09
C LEU A 38 -12.68 -2.82 -13.90
N PHE A 39 -13.21 -4.05 -13.97
CA PHE A 39 -12.98 -5.06 -12.94
C PHE A 39 -11.50 -5.41 -12.81
N PHE A 40 -10.79 -5.64 -13.92
CA PHE A 40 -9.35 -5.91 -13.87
C PHE A 40 -8.55 -4.73 -13.28
N LEU A 41 -8.87 -3.50 -13.65
CA LEU A 41 -8.25 -2.31 -13.07
C LEU A 41 -8.46 -2.22 -11.55
N LEU A 42 -9.67 -2.54 -11.08
CA LEU A 42 -10.00 -2.57 -9.65
C LEU A 42 -9.20 -3.65 -8.92
N VAL A 43 -9.11 -4.85 -9.50
CA VAL A 43 -8.33 -5.95 -8.90
C VAL A 43 -6.84 -5.58 -8.81
N ILE A 44 -6.25 -5.08 -9.90
CA ILE A 44 -4.83 -4.70 -9.93
C ILE A 44 -4.52 -3.60 -8.92
N SER A 45 -5.35 -2.55 -8.88
CA SER A 45 -5.16 -1.45 -7.92
C SER A 45 -5.30 -1.91 -6.48
N SER A 46 -6.26 -2.78 -6.19
CA SER A 46 -6.44 -3.35 -4.83
C SER A 46 -5.24 -4.18 -4.40
N VAL A 47 -4.69 -5.01 -5.28
CA VAL A 47 -3.50 -5.82 -4.99
C VAL A 47 -2.28 -4.92 -4.76
N ALA A 48 -2.09 -3.89 -5.60
CA ALA A 48 -0.99 -2.93 -5.44
C ALA A 48 -1.08 -2.19 -4.09
N LEU A 49 -2.27 -1.70 -3.73
CA LEU A 49 -2.51 -1.05 -2.43
C LEU A 49 -2.25 -1.99 -1.26
N MET A 50 -2.69 -3.24 -1.35
CA MET A 50 -2.45 -4.24 -0.30
C MET A 50 -0.95 -4.53 -0.13
N ALA A 51 -0.20 -4.62 -1.23
CA ALA A 51 1.25 -4.83 -1.18
C ALA A 51 1.97 -3.65 -0.48
N ILE A 52 1.59 -2.42 -0.82
CA ILE A 52 2.12 -1.20 -0.18
C ILE A 52 1.77 -1.20 1.31
N TYR A 53 0.50 -1.43 1.65
CA TYR A 53 0.02 -1.46 3.03
C TYR A 53 0.77 -2.50 3.88
N ASN A 54 0.96 -3.71 3.36
CA ASN A 54 1.67 -4.78 4.06
C ASN A 54 3.14 -4.42 4.28
N ASN A 55 3.80 -3.84 3.27
CA ASN A 55 5.20 -3.43 3.40
C ASN A 55 5.38 -2.33 4.46
N LEU A 56 4.52 -1.31 4.45
CA LEU A 56 4.56 -0.21 5.41
C LEU A 56 4.27 -0.70 6.82
N THR A 57 3.17 -1.43 7.01
CA THR A 57 2.75 -1.95 8.32
C THR A 57 3.82 -2.84 8.93
N SER A 58 4.40 -3.75 8.13
CA SER A 58 5.45 -4.65 8.61
C SER A 58 6.66 -3.88 9.11
N ARG A 59 7.17 -2.92 8.32
CA ARG A 59 8.36 -2.14 8.70
C ARG A 59 8.11 -1.26 9.92
N ILE A 60 6.93 -0.64 9.99
CA ILE A 60 6.53 0.16 11.16
C ILE A 60 6.43 -0.72 12.41
N SER A 61 5.84 -1.92 12.30
CA SER A 61 5.77 -2.86 13.43
C SER A 61 7.17 -3.25 13.88
N THR A 62 8.07 -3.61 12.97
CA THR A 62 9.46 -3.96 13.33
C THR A 62 10.16 -2.82 14.08
N VAL A 63 10.02 -1.58 13.62
CA VAL A 63 10.59 -0.41 14.30
C VAL A 63 9.99 -0.23 15.69
N ARG A 64 8.65 -0.31 15.80
CA ARG A 64 7.94 -0.21 17.08
C ARG A 64 8.37 -1.30 18.05
N ASP A 65 8.36 -2.55 17.60
CA ASP A 65 8.61 -3.71 18.44
C ASP A 65 10.06 -3.72 18.92
N THR A 66 11.01 -3.37 18.06
CA THR A 66 12.43 -3.22 18.46
C THR A 66 12.61 -2.12 19.49
N LEU A 67 11.94 -0.97 19.33
CA LEU A 67 12.02 0.12 20.28
C LEU A 67 11.36 -0.25 21.62
N SER A 68 10.18 -0.85 21.60
CA SER A 68 9.50 -1.33 22.81
C SER A 68 10.36 -2.35 23.54
N GLN A 69 10.95 -3.30 22.82
CA GLN A 69 11.84 -4.30 23.41
C GLN A 69 13.08 -3.64 24.03
N SER A 70 13.67 -2.64 23.36
CA SER A 70 14.83 -1.91 23.88
C SER A 70 14.51 -1.20 25.20
N ILE A 71 13.31 -0.63 25.32
CA ILE A 71 12.85 0.04 26.54
C ILE A 71 12.56 -0.97 27.64
N GLU A 72 11.80 -2.04 27.33
CA GLU A 72 11.39 -3.06 28.30
C GLU A 72 12.57 -3.85 28.86
N GLN A 73 13.53 -4.20 28.01
CA GLN A 73 14.73 -4.96 28.39
C GLN A 73 15.87 -4.06 28.86
N GLN A 74 15.69 -2.73 28.81
CA GLN A 74 16.74 -1.74 29.07
C GLN A 74 18.00 -1.97 28.22
N ASP A 75 17.82 -2.59 27.06
CA ASP A 75 18.89 -2.98 26.15
C ASP A 75 18.94 -2.02 24.97
N LEU A 76 19.90 -1.11 25.00
CA LEU A 76 20.13 -0.15 23.94
C LEU A 76 20.88 -0.78 22.73
N THR A 77 21.35 -2.03 22.82
CA THR A 77 22.16 -2.68 21.79
C THR A 77 21.37 -3.19 20.59
N LEU A 78 20.05 -3.29 20.72
CA LEU A 78 19.15 -3.73 19.65
C LEU A 78 19.29 -2.85 18.40
N ALA A 79 19.54 -3.50 17.26
CA ALA A 79 19.74 -2.84 15.99
C ALA A 79 18.40 -2.68 15.26
N ILE A 80 18.03 -1.44 14.94
CA ILE A 80 16.93 -1.15 14.04
C ILE A 80 17.49 -1.12 12.61
N GLU A 81 16.97 -1.99 11.74
CA GLU A 81 17.29 -1.94 10.32
C GLU A 81 16.80 -0.61 9.72
N SER A 82 17.75 0.16 9.19
CA SER A 82 17.49 1.50 8.67
C SER A 82 17.79 1.61 7.17
N ASN A 83 17.74 0.48 6.46
CA ASN A 83 17.99 0.40 5.03
C ASN A 83 16.77 0.95 4.27
N GLY A 84 17.02 1.84 3.32
CA GLY A 84 15.97 2.45 2.49
C GLY A 84 16.14 3.96 2.34
N SER A 85 15.44 4.52 1.35
CA SER A 85 15.44 5.95 1.05
C SER A 85 14.09 6.62 1.34
N ASP A 86 13.17 5.90 1.99
CA ASP A 86 11.83 6.39 2.35
C ASP A 86 11.77 6.97 3.78
N GLU A 87 10.60 7.49 4.12
CA GLU A 87 10.30 8.14 5.39
C GLU A 87 10.45 7.17 6.57
N ILE A 88 10.11 5.89 6.40
CA ILE A 88 10.24 4.87 7.45
C ILE A 88 11.71 4.60 7.75
N ALA A 89 12.55 4.53 6.72
CA ALA A 89 14.01 4.45 6.88
C ALA A 89 14.57 5.73 7.52
N GLY A 90 13.98 6.90 7.24
CA GLY A 90 14.28 8.15 7.94
C GLY A 90 14.01 8.06 9.45
N ILE A 91 12.83 7.57 9.85
CA ILE A 91 12.44 7.37 11.24
C ILE A 91 13.38 6.37 11.92
N ALA A 92 13.65 5.23 11.27
CA ALA A 92 14.58 4.22 11.78
C ALA A 92 15.98 4.78 12.05
N ARG A 93 16.52 5.61 11.14
CA ARG A 93 17.80 6.31 11.35
C ARG A 93 17.74 7.27 12.54
N GLY A 94 16.66 8.03 12.69
CA GLY A 94 16.46 8.93 13.83
C GLY A 94 16.47 8.19 15.17
N ILE A 95 15.76 7.06 15.26
CA ILE A 95 15.73 6.24 16.47
C ILE A 95 17.12 5.61 16.75
N LYS A 96 17.83 5.16 15.72
CA LYS A 96 19.21 4.66 15.85
C LYS A 96 20.15 5.74 16.41
N GLN A 97 20.00 6.99 15.98
CA GLN A 97 20.79 8.10 16.52
C GLN A 97 20.43 8.39 17.98
N TYR A 98 19.14 8.38 18.31
CA TYR A 98 18.66 8.57 19.68
C TYR A 98 19.19 7.50 20.65
N THR A 99 19.10 6.22 20.28
CA THR A 99 19.62 5.11 21.08
C THR A 99 21.15 5.19 21.25
N GLY A 100 21.87 5.61 20.21
CA GLY A 100 23.31 5.88 20.28
C GLY A 100 23.65 7.01 21.28
N TRP A 101 22.89 8.10 21.27
CA TRP A 101 23.06 9.18 22.23
C TRP A 101 22.79 8.72 23.67
N MET A 102 21.73 7.94 23.89
CA MET A 102 21.40 7.40 25.21
C MET A 102 22.52 6.51 25.76
N LYS A 103 23.14 5.66 24.92
CA LYS A 103 24.29 4.84 25.32
C LYS A 103 25.46 5.70 25.80
N SER A 104 25.77 6.76 25.06
CA SER A 104 26.85 7.68 25.44
C SER A 104 26.55 8.31 26.79
N LEU A 105 25.33 8.79 27.00
CA LEU A 105 24.94 9.43 28.26
C LEU A 105 25.05 8.46 29.45
N VAL A 106 24.62 7.21 29.28
CA VAL A 106 24.76 6.18 30.32
C VAL A 106 26.23 5.91 30.63
N ALA A 107 27.08 5.82 29.59
CA ALA A 107 28.52 5.63 29.78
C ALA A 107 29.18 6.81 30.51
N ASP A 108 28.83 8.04 30.14
CA ASP A 108 29.35 9.26 30.76
C ASP A 108 28.96 9.34 32.25
N VAL A 109 27.71 8.99 32.59
CA VAL A 109 27.23 8.95 33.99
C VAL A 109 27.96 7.86 34.78
N GLN A 110 28.21 6.71 34.17
CA GLN A 110 28.95 5.62 34.82
C GLN A 110 30.41 6.03 35.09
N GLU A 111 31.07 6.67 34.13
CA GLU A 111 32.43 7.17 34.30
C GLU A 111 32.50 8.22 35.41
N MET A 112 31.60 9.20 35.40
CA MET A 112 31.54 10.26 36.41
C MET A 112 31.27 9.68 37.81
N SER A 113 30.39 8.67 37.92
CA SER A 113 30.11 7.99 39.19
C SER A 113 31.33 7.25 39.72
N CYS A 114 32.12 6.62 38.83
CA CYS A 114 33.36 5.94 39.21
C CYS A 114 34.44 6.91 39.68
N GLN A 115 34.60 8.04 38.99
CA GLN A 115 35.51 9.11 39.40
C GLN A 115 35.13 9.69 40.77
N LEU A 116 33.84 9.85 41.04
CA LEU A 116 33.35 10.35 42.33
C LEU A 116 33.64 9.37 43.48
N ASP A 117 33.41 8.06 43.28
CA ASP A 117 33.72 7.03 44.29
C ASP A 117 35.23 6.99 44.61
N GLN A 118 36.08 7.20 43.61
CA GLN A 118 37.54 7.26 43.80
C GLN A 118 38.01 8.51 44.57
N GLN A 119 37.26 9.62 44.52
CA GLN A 119 37.61 10.84 45.27
C GLN A 119 37.14 10.80 46.73
N ILE A 120 36.14 9.96 47.04
CA ILE A 120 35.58 9.82 48.38
C ILE A 120 36.36 8.78 49.22
N ARG A 121 37.13 7.89 48.59
CA ARG A 121 38.04 6.95 49.25
C ARG A 121 39.44 7.54 49.43
#